data_AF-A0A3Q0KP24-F1
#
_entry.id   AF-A0A3Q0KP24-F1
#
_cell.length_a   1.000
_cell.length_b   1.000
_cell.length_c   1.000
_cell.angle_alpha   90.00
_cell.angle_beta   90.00
_cell.angle_gamma   90.00
#
_symmetry.space_group_name_H-M   'P 1'
#
loop_
_entity.id
_entity.type
_entity.pdbx_description
1 polymer ?
#
loop_
_entity_poly.entity_id
_entity_poly.type
_entity_poly.pdbx_seq_one_letter_code
_entity_poly.pdbx_strand_id
1 'polypeptide(L)'
;MNNSSLSKLEPSTSQVVHPIHLASLTSWASNGSVLPESFISSIHRESDVLKTLGYADLGVPPDYGTPENQVVNMTSHLINDPQSRRIF
;
A
#
# COMPACT_ATOMS: atom_id res chain seq x y z
N MET A 1 11.73 1.68 28.19
CA MET A 1 11.57 1.83 26.72
C MET A 1 11.34 3.30 26.46
N ASN A 2 12.14 3.94 25.61
CA ASN A 2 11.91 5.34 25.27
C ASN A 2 10.54 5.44 24.61
N ASN A 3 9.61 6.13 25.27
CA ASN A 3 8.35 6.56 24.66
C ASN A 3 8.71 7.64 23.64
N SER A 4 9.17 7.22 22.47
CA SER A 4 9.18 8.04 21.28
C SER A 4 7.71 8.39 21.02
N SER A 5 7.28 9.56 21.52
CA SER A 5 5.97 10.10 21.23
C SER A 5 5.87 10.28 19.72
N LEU A 6 5.10 9.44 19.03
CA LEU A 6 4.82 9.63 17.62
C LEU A 6 4.31 11.05 17.40
N SER A 7 4.94 11.76 16.48
CA SER A 7 4.54 13.13 16.17
C SER A 7 3.15 13.12 15.55
N LYS A 8 2.20 13.84 16.16
CA LYS A 8 0.86 14.01 15.58
C LYS A 8 0.86 14.80 14.26
N LEU A 9 1.97 15.48 13.97
CA LEU A 9 2.13 16.28 12.74
C LEU A 9 2.77 15.47 11.60
N GLU A 10 3.33 14.29 11.88
CA GLU A 10 3.88 13.44 10.83
C GLU A 10 2.76 12.73 10.05
N PRO A 11 2.73 12.84 8.70
CA PRO A 11 1.66 12.26 7.90
C PRO A 11 1.52 10.74 8.05
N SER A 12 2.64 10.04 8.22
CA SER A 12 2.67 8.58 8.36
C SER A 12 2.21 8.09 9.74
N THR A 13 2.05 8.97 10.73
CA THR A 13 1.62 8.59 12.08
C THR A 13 0.25 7.92 12.09
N SER A 14 -0.67 8.38 11.23
CA SER A 14 -1.99 7.75 11.11
C SER A 14 -1.93 6.33 10.54
N GLN A 15 -0.87 5.98 9.81
CA GLN A 15 -0.68 4.65 9.22
C GLN A 15 0.08 3.73 10.18
N VAL A 16 1.21 4.18 10.74
CA VAL A 16 2.14 3.35 11.53
C VAL A 16 1.56 2.86 12.86
N VAL A 17 0.52 3.53 13.38
CA VAL A 17 -0.18 3.08 14.60
C VAL A 17 -1.01 1.82 14.36
N HIS A 18 -1.27 1.45 13.10
CA HIS A 18 -2.02 0.25 12.75
C HIS A 18 -1.10 -0.96 12.60
N PRO A 19 -1.62 -2.17 12.83
CA PRO A 19 -0.88 -3.38 12.54
C PRO A 19 -0.53 -3.48 11.04
N ILE A 20 0.56 -4.18 10.70
CA ILE A 20 0.93 -4.45 9.30
C ILE A 20 -0.27 -5.03 8.53
N HIS A 21 -0.57 -4.45 7.35
CA HIS A 21 -1.74 -4.80 6.55
C HIS A 21 -1.48 -4.62 5.05
N LEU A 22 -2.39 -5.11 4.20
CA LEU A 22 -2.23 -5.13 2.73
C LEU A 22 -2.96 -4.00 2.00
N ALA A 23 -3.81 -3.23 2.68
CA ALA A 23 -4.72 -2.27 2.03
C ALA A 23 -4.05 -1.25 1.08
N SER A 24 -2.80 -0.87 1.35
CA SER A 24 -2.09 0.12 0.53
C SER A 24 -1.28 -0.47 -0.63
N LEU A 25 -1.10 -1.80 -0.70
CA LEU A 25 -0.15 -2.43 -1.63
C LEU A 25 -0.51 -2.18 -3.10
N THR A 26 -1.79 -2.26 -3.44
CA THR A 26 -2.29 -2.10 -4.81
C THR A 26 -3.19 -0.88 -5.00
N SER A 27 -3.33 -0.03 -3.98
CA SER A 27 -4.31 1.08 -3.98
C SER A 27 -4.04 2.11 -5.09
N TRP A 28 -2.77 2.29 -5.47
CA TRP A 28 -2.35 3.18 -6.54
C TRP A 28 -2.90 2.80 -7.92
N ALA A 29 -3.25 1.53 -8.13
CA ALA A 29 -3.82 1.00 -9.37
C ALA A 29 -5.33 0.70 -9.23
N SER A 30 -5.96 1.14 -8.14
CA SER A 30 -7.40 0.97 -7.96
C SER A 30 -8.21 1.93 -8.85
N ASN A 31 -9.49 1.63 -9.04
CA ASN A 31 -10.42 2.52 -9.77
C ASN A 31 -10.57 3.91 -9.13
N GLY A 32 -10.22 4.06 -7.86
CA GLY A 32 -10.22 5.35 -7.14
C GLY A 32 -8.88 6.08 -7.17
N SER A 33 -7.92 5.61 -7.97
CA SER A 33 -6.60 6.23 -8.04
C SER A 33 -6.67 7.66 -8.57
N VAL A 34 -5.81 8.51 -8.01
CA VAL A 34 -5.58 9.87 -8.53
C VAL A 34 -4.69 9.88 -9.78
N LEU A 35 -4.03 8.75 -10.08
CA LEU A 35 -3.16 8.63 -11.24
C LEU A 35 -3.98 8.37 -12.51
N PRO A 36 -3.65 9.01 -13.65
CA PRO A 36 -4.33 8.73 -14.91
C PRO A 36 -4.16 7.27 -15.33
N GLU A 37 -5.20 6.68 -15.93
CA GLU A 37 -5.17 5.30 -16.43
C GLU A 37 -4.07 5.08 -17.48
N SER A 38 -3.83 6.07 -18.34
CA SER A 38 -2.74 6.03 -19.31
C SER A 38 -1.37 5.93 -18.63
N PHE A 39 -1.17 6.65 -17.53
CA PHE A 39 0.07 6.60 -16.76
C PHE A 39 0.23 5.24 -16.05
N ILE A 40 -0.82 4.78 -15.37
CA ILE A 40 -0.85 3.47 -14.68
C ILE A 40 -0.50 2.34 -15.67
N SER A 41 -1.07 2.36 -16.86
CA SER A 41 -0.89 1.30 -17.87
C SER A 41 0.47 1.31 -18.58
N SER A 42 1.23 2.41 -18.52
CA SER A 42 2.51 2.58 -19.23
C SER A 42 3.73 2.61 -18.32
N ILE A 43 3.61 3.15 -17.10
CA ILE A 43 4.78 3.52 -16.28
C ILE A 43 5.70 2.34 -15.96
N HIS A 44 5.14 1.14 -15.80
CA HIS A 44 5.93 -0.07 -15.53
C HIS A 44 6.86 -0.45 -16.69
N ARG A 45 6.58 -0.03 -17.93
CA ARG A 45 7.45 -0.25 -19.10
C ARG A 45 8.36 0.94 -19.39
N GLU A 46 7.92 2.14 -19.04
CA GLU A 46 8.61 3.40 -19.38
C GLU A 46 9.65 3.83 -18.33
N SER A 47 9.64 3.21 -17.14
CA SER A 47 10.58 3.54 -16.07
C SER A 47 11.78 2.59 -16.01
N ASP A 48 12.96 3.09 -16.35
CA ASP A 48 14.23 2.37 -16.19
C ASP A 48 14.50 1.99 -14.72
N VAL A 49 14.04 2.81 -13.77
CA VAL A 49 14.19 2.54 -12.34
C VAL A 49 13.30 1.38 -11.91
N LEU A 50 12.04 1.33 -12.34
CA LEU A 50 11.17 0.18 -12.04
C LEU A 50 11.72 -1.10 -12.67
N LYS A 51 12.27 -1.01 -13.89
CA LYS A 51 12.94 -2.15 -14.52
C LYS A 51 14.15 -2.63 -13.74
N THR A 52 15.01 -1.70 -13.31
CA THR A 52 16.21 -2.03 -12.52
C THR A 52 15.86 -2.68 -11.18
N LEU A 53 14.77 -2.25 -10.55
CA LEU A 53 14.30 -2.77 -9.28
C LEU A 53 13.43 -4.04 -9.40
N GLY A 54 13.14 -4.50 -10.62
CA GLY A 54 12.37 -5.72 -10.85
C GLY A 54 10.83 -5.56 -10.80
N TYR A 55 10.31 -4.35 -10.96
CA TYR A 55 8.86 -4.06 -10.99
C TYR A 55 8.29 -3.86 -12.41
N ALA A 56 9.15 -3.83 -13.44
CA ALA A 56 8.71 -3.71 -14.83
C ALA A 56 8.14 -5.01 -15.39
N ASP A 57 7.26 -4.92 -16.38
CA ASP A 57 6.71 -6.06 -17.14
C ASP A 57 6.00 -7.17 -16.31
N LEU A 58 5.57 -6.88 -15.08
CA LEU A 58 4.88 -7.83 -14.18
C LEU A 58 3.34 -7.69 -14.16
N GLY A 59 2.77 -6.89 -15.06
CA GLY A 59 1.36 -6.50 -15.02
C GLY A 59 1.12 -5.23 -14.21
N VAL A 60 -0.14 -4.79 -14.19
CA VAL A 60 -0.56 -3.52 -13.58
C VAL A 60 -1.83 -3.73 -12.73
N PRO A 61 -1.73 -3.68 -11.39
CA PRO A 61 -0.50 -3.67 -10.61
C PRO A 61 0.28 -5.01 -10.75
N PRO A 62 1.58 -5.05 -10.43
CA PRO A 62 2.36 -6.29 -10.35
C PRO A 62 1.77 -7.29 -9.33
N ASP A 63 2.00 -8.57 -9.56
CA ASP A 63 1.87 -9.59 -8.52
C ASP A 63 3.09 -9.50 -7.57
N TYR A 64 2.88 -8.95 -6.38
CA TYR A 64 3.91 -8.83 -5.34
C TYR A 64 4.14 -10.13 -4.55
N GLY A 65 3.41 -11.19 -4.86
CA GLY A 65 3.46 -12.48 -4.18
C GLY A 65 2.33 -12.68 -3.16
N THR A 66 2.36 -13.85 -2.53
CA THR A 66 1.32 -14.26 -1.57
C THR A 66 1.70 -13.81 -0.15
N PRO A 67 0.82 -13.07 0.55
CA PRO A 67 1.07 -12.64 1.92
C PRO A 67 0.99 -13.80 2.91
N GLU A 68 1.69 -13.67 4.04
CA GLU A 68 1.58 -14.59 5.17
C GLU A 68 0.17 -14.54 5.77
N ASN A 69 -0.32 -15.69 6.23
CA ASN A 69 -1.66 -15.80 6.84
C ASN A 69 -1.88 -14.82 8.00
N GLN A 70 -0.84 -14.52 8.77
CA GLN A 70 -0.92 -13.54 9.85
C GLN A 70 -1.28 -12.15 9.33
N VAL A 71 -0.65 -11.70 8.24
CA VAL A 71 -0.90 -10.38 7.64
C VAL A 71 -2.30 -10.33 7.01
N VAL A 72 -2.76 -11.44 6.41
CA VAL A 72 -4.14 -11.57 5.91
C VAL A 72 -5.16 -11.39 7.04
N ASN A 73 -4.93 -12.04 8.17
CA ASN A 73 -5.81 -11.93 9.34
C ASN A 73 -5.82 -10.50 9.90
N MET A 74 -4.65 -9.88 10.07
CA MET A 74 -4.51 -8.49 10.54
C MET A 74 -5.22 -7.51 9.60
N THR A 75 -5.04 -7.68 8.28
CA THR A 75 -5.71 -6.87 7.26
C THR A 75 -7.22 -7.02 7.36
N SER A 76 -7.72 -8.25 7.50
CA SER A 76 -9.15 -8.53 7.62
C SER A 76 -9.76 -7.90 8.88
N HIS A 77 -9.08 -7.98 10.02
CA HIS A 77 -9.51 -7.31 11.24
C HIS A 77 -9.54 -5.80 11.07
N LEU A 78 -8.51 -5.22 10.45
CA LEU A 78 -8.43 -3.78 10.20
C LEU A 78 -9.55 -3.29 9.29
N ILE A 79 -9.89 -4.01 8.21
CA ILE A 79 -10.96 -3.58 7.30
C ILE A 79 -12.34 -3.63 7.98
N ASN A 80 -12.56 -4.61 8.86
CA ASN A 80 -13.82 -4.79 9.55
C ASN A 80 -14.00 -3.85 10.76
N ASP A 81 -12.93 -3.26 11.28
CA ASP A 81 -13.01 -2.27 12.34
C ASP A 81 -13.59 -0.94 11.80
N PRO A 82 -14.71 -0.45 12.35
CA PRO A 82 -15.28 0.83 11.95
C PRO A 82 -14.38 2.05 12.18
N GLN A 83 -13.46 2.00 13.15
CA GLN A 83 -12.59 3.12 13.48
C GLN A 83 -11.44 3.29 12.47
N SER A 84 -10.93 2.19 11.95
CA SER A 84 -9.85 2.14 10.95
C SER A 84 -10.33 2.42 9.52
N ARG A 85 -11.63 2.30 9.23
CA ARG A 85 -12.19 2.66 7.91
C ARG A 85 -11.98 4.13 7.51
N ARG A 86 -11.49 4.99 8.41
CA ARG A 86 -11.12 6.38 8.10
C ARG A 86 -9.74 6.54 7.47
N ILE A 87 -8.96 5.47 7.35
CA ILE A 87 -7.57 5.52 6.86
C ILE A 87 -7.50 5.31 5.34
N PHE A 88 -8.56 4.74 4.74
CA PHE A 88 -8.64 4.38 3.33
C PHE A 88 -9.81 5.06 2.64
#